data_AF-A0A3S0B246-F1
#
_entry.id   AF-A0A3S0B246-F1
#
_cell.length_a   1.000
_cell.length_b   1.000
_cell.length_c   1.000
_cell.angle_alpha   90.00
_cell.angle_beta   90.00
_cell.angle_gamma   90.00
#
_symmetry.space_group_name_H-M   'P 1'
#
loop_
_entity.id
_entity.type
_entity.pdbx_description
1 polymer ?
#
loop_
_entity_poly.entity_id
_entity_poly.type
_entity_poly.pdbx_seq_one_letter_code
_entity_poly.pdbx_strand_id
1 'polypeptide(L)'
;MSGKPLDQSLQQAFGPQFDASPLAFVPLPVLRPPPKSNKPARLWELDDAYHCPIIGTCIDAGELQRLADKLGFGDGSRQAFTLHVKAVGHCRQRGPVAEGLQKFLDRKYADWLQRFSRLQSADALLQTWKQCLDNGDVAGPLWAAFTHRLSGSALRQVLFSDMHMLSHQVGATQSADKRRLARLETENAQLRHLADGRELRQQQQLGQLRQQIGELERQLVQAQQQWQQAQQQLHRLAQFESGQVYVEMGQQLLLQQEANQQMRCSLHKQQQQLQQQAELQTQLRQSQQREQQLEAERSALERLLLGDTETAEACSNCPQAPRNILYVGGRSAMASHYRQLAARIGIRLIHHDGGQEEALSRLPEMIQGVDAVLCPTDCISHSAYYQLKQHCKRHGTPCLFFRGAGVSSLAAAMERLARGEISVGQPSPAINPASPAATARQD
;
A
#
# COMPACT_ATOMS: atom_id res chain seq x y z
N MET A 1 -14.88 -47.65 89.54
CA MET A 1 -15.10 -46.20 89.38
C MET A 1 -16.41 -46.02 88.63
N SER A 2 -17.36 -45.32 89.25
CA SER A 2 -18.77 -45.20 88.86
C SER A 2 -18.97 -44.81 87.40
N GLY A 3 -19.89 -45.53 86.74
CA GLY A 3 -20.53 -45.06 85.53
C GLY A 3 -21.29 -43.78 85.84
N LYS A 4 -20.93 -42.70 85.13
CA LYS A 4 -21.80 -41.54 85.04
C LYS A 4 -22.99 -41.91 84.14
N PRO A 5 -24.24 -41.61 84.53
CA PRO A 5 -25.41 -41.92 83.71
C PRO A 5 -25.46 -40.99 82.49
N LEU A 6 -25.99 -41.52 81.38
CA LEU A 6 -26.26 -40.81 80.12
C LEU A 6 -27.09 -39.52 80.25
N ASP A 7 -27.68 -39.25 81.42
CA ASP A 7 -28.55 -38.11 81.68
C ASP A 7 -27.87 -36.74 81.54
N GLN A 8 -26.60 -36.62 81.93
CA GLN A 8 -25.90 -35.32 81.88
C GLN A 8 -25.63 -34.84 80.44
N SER A 9 -25.54 -35.76 79.48
CA SER A 9 -25.27 -35.42 78.08
C SER A 9 -26.51 -34.93 77.33
N LEU A 10 -27.72 -35.28 77.79
CA LEU A 10 -28.99 -34.86 77.17
C LEU A 10 -29.45 -33.47 77.66
N GLN A 11 -29.15 -33.11 78.92
CA GLN A 11 -29.47 -31.78 79.45
C GLN A 11 -28.66 -30.63 78.82
N GLN A 12 -27.41 -30.89 78.41
CA GLN A 12 -26.57 -29.86 77.75
C GLN A 12 -27.01 -29.53 76.32
N ALA A 13 -27.78 -30.39 75.66
CA ALA A 13 -28.20 -30.21 74.28
C ALA A 13 -29.57 -29.51 74.11
N PHE A 14 -30.47 -29.58 75.11
CA PHE A 14 -31.88 -29.18 74.95
C PHE A 14 -32.40 -28.13 75.96
N GLY A 15 -31.57 -27.65 76.89
CA GLY A 15 -31.96 -26.60 77.85
C GLY A 15 -32.97 -27.05 78.93
N PRO A 16 -33.33 -26.19 79.89
CA PRO A 16 -34.03 -26.57 81.13
C PRO A 16 -35.52 -26.89 80.98
N GLN A 17 -36.02 -27.08 79.74
CA GLN A 17 -37.43 -27.41 79.46
C GLN A 17 -37.66 -28.89 79.11
N PHE A 18 -36.62 -29.73 79.18
CA PHE A 18 -36.78 -31.16 78.93
C PHE A 18 -37.35 -31.86 80.17
N ASP A 19 -38.66 -32.08 80.17
CA ASP A 19 -39.34 -32.89 81.17
C ASP A 19 -39.07 -34.38 80.89
N ALA A 20 -38.12 -34.95 81.65
CA ALA A 20 -37.75 -36.37 81.59
C ALA A 20 -38.74 -37.26 82.36
N SER A 21 -40.03 -36.98 82.24
CA SER A 21 -41.05 -37.90 82.70
C SER A 21 -40.91 -39.20 81.89
N PRO A 22 -40.75 -40.38 82.54
CA PRO A 22 -40.64 -41.64 81.82
C PRO A 22 -41.90 -41.78 80.97
N LEU A 23 -41.73 -41.92 79.66
CA LEU A 23 -42.80 -42.31 78.75
C LEU A 23 -43.44 -43.55 79.34
N ALA A 24 -44.60 -43.35 79.97
CA ALA A 24 -45.33 -44.41 80.64
C ALA A 24 -45.53 -45.52 79.61
N PHE A 25 -45.02 -46.71 79.94
CA PHE A 25 -45.21 -47.91 79.15
C PHE A 25 -46.72 -48.14 79.04
N VAL A 26 -47.32 -47.69 77.94
CA VAL A 26 -48.72 -47.96 77.65
C VAL A 26 -48.82 -49.48 77.53
N PRO A 27 -49.61 -50.16 78.38
CA PRO A 27 -49.75 -51.59 78.26
C PRO A 27 -50.32 -51.89 76.88
N LEU A 28 -49.65 -52.76 76.13
CA LEU A 28 -50.17 -53.32 74.89
C LEU A 28 -51.61 -53.83 75.16
N PRO A 29 -52.61 -53.39 74.38
CA PRO A 29 -53.96 -53.92 74.54
C PRO A 29 -53.90 -55.43 74.32
N VAL A 30 -54.45 -56.19 75.27
CA VAL A 30 -54.58 -57.64 75.16
C VAL A 30 -55.41 -57.95 73.92
N LEU A 31 -54.75 -58.40 72.85
CA LEU A 31 -55.36 -58.75 71.57
C LEU A 31 -56.23 -59.99 71.75
N ARG A 32 -57.55 -59.85 71.56
CA ARG A 32 -58.43 -60.99 71.29
C ARG A 32 -57.89 -61.75 70.07
N PRO A 33 -57.81 -63.09 70.09
CA PRO A 33 -57.40 -63.83 68.90
C PRO A 33 -58.43 -63.58 67.78
N PRO A 34 -58.00 -63.07 66.61
CA PRO A 34 -58.91 -62.87 65.49
C PRO A 34 -59.42 -64.23 64.99
N PRO A 35 -60.61 -64.28 64.38
CA PRO A 35 -61.09 -65.49 63.73
C PRO A 35 -60.08 -65.93 62.67
N LYS A 36 -59.72 -67.22 62.67
CA LYS A 36 -58.83 -67.84 61.67
C LYS A 36 -59.50 -67.81 60.30
N SER A 37 -59.42 -66.68 59.62
CA SER A 37 -59.83 -66.52 58.23
C SER A 37 -58.69 -67.05 57.35
N ASN A 38 -58.92 -68.17 56.66
CA ASN A 38 -57.98 -68.74 55.69
C ASN A 38 -57.87 -67.93 54.38
N LYS A 39 -58.50 -66.76 54.31
CA LYS A 39 -58.56 -65.91 53.11
C LYS A 39 -57.55 -64.76 53.21
N PRO A 40 -56.99 -64.33 52.07
CA PRO A 40 -56.18 -63.11 52.03
C PRO A 40 -57.02 -61.90 52.44
N ALA A 41 -56.43 -61.00 53.21
CA ALA A 41 -57.09 -59.79 53.67
C ALA A 41 -57.28 -58.80 52.51
N ARG A 42 -58.38 -58.05 52.55
CA ARG A 42 -58.64 -56.94 51.64
C ARG A 42 -58.06 -55.64 52.17
N LEU A 43 -57.82 -54.69 51.27
CA LEU A 43 -57.26 -53.38 51.58
C LEU A 43 -58.07 -52.67 52.67
N TRP A 44 -59.40 -52.75 52.61
CA TRP A 44 -60.33 -52.16 53.59
C TRP A 44 -60.58 -53.00 54.84
N GLU A 45 -59.92 -54.14 54.98
CA GLU A 45 -59.95 -54.98 56.18
C GLU A 45 -58.69 -54.78 57.04
N LEU A 46 -57.73 -53.97 56.57
CA LEU A 46 -56.53 -53.61 57.30
C LEU A 46 -56.80 -52.43 58.23
N ASP A 47 -56.08 -52.34 59.34
CA ASP A 47 -56.17 -51.21 60.26
C ASP A 47 -55.73 -49.88 59.58
N ASP A 48 -56.36 -48.79 59.98
CA ASP A 48 -56.14 -47.43 59.43
C ASP A 48 -54.66 -47.02 59.38
N ALA A 49 -53.86 -47.47 60.35
CA ALA A 49 -52.43 -47.18 60.45
C ALA A 49 -51.61 -47.74 59.26
N TYR A 50 -52.11 -48.77 58.58
CA TYR A 50 -51.37 -49.45 57.51
C TYR A 50 -51.64 -48.87 56.12
N HIS A 51 -52.72 -48.12 55.92
CA HIS A 51 -53.06 -47.58 54.60
C HIS A 51 -52.03 -46.56 54.11
N CYS A 52 -51.58 -45.64 54.96
CA CYS A 52 -50.57 -44.64 54.58
C CYS A 52 -49.26 -45.27 54.05
N PRO A 53 -48.60 -46.20 54.77
CA PRO A 53 -47.38 -46.81 54.25
C PRO A 53 -47.62 -47.69 53.02
N ILE A 54 -48.76 -48.38 52.92
CA ILE A 54 -49.09 -49.17 51.71
C ILE A 54 -49.27 -48.25 50.51
N ILE A 55 -50.10 -47.22 50.59
CA ILE A 55 -50.33 -46.31 49.48
C ILE A 55 -49.05 -45.53 49.13
N GLY A 56 -48.32 -45.05 50.13
CA GLY A 56 -47.10 -44.24 49.92
C GLY A 56 -45.92 -45.02 49.35
N THR A 57 -45.87 -46.33 49.56
CA THR A 57 -44.76 -47.18 49.10
C THR A 57 -45.10 -47.96 47.84
N CYS A 58 -46.34 -48.42 47.72
CA CYS A 58 -46.77 -49.31 46.64
C CYS A 58 -47.31 -48.56 45.41
N ILE A 59 -47.66 -47.29 45.54
CA ILE A 59 -48.20 -46.47 44.45
C ILE A 59 -47.35 -45.21 44.32
N ASP A 60 -46.71 -45.04 43.16
CA ASP A 60 -45.95 -43.81 42.93
C ASP A 60 -46.88 -42.60 42.69
N ALA A 61 -46.34 -41.39 42.84
CA ALA A 61 -47.16 -40.17 42.74
C ALA A 61 -47.88 -40.02 41.38
N GLY A 62 -47.27 -40.46 40.28
CA GLY A 62 -47.85 -40.39 38.94
C GLY A 62 -48.90 -41.49 38.68
N GLU A 63 -48.70 -42.69 39.22
CA GLU A 63 -49.73 -43.74 39.28
C GLU A 63 -50.93 -43.31 40.11
N LEU A 64 -50.69 -42.72 41.28
CA LEU A 64 -51.76 -42.27 42.16
C LEU A 64 -52.61 -41.19 41.50
N GLN A 65 -51.99 -40.27 40.77
CA GLN A 65 -52.70 -39.28 39.97
C GLN A 65 -53.59 -39.92 38.90
N ARG A 66 -53.06 -40.88 38.12
CA ARG A 66 -53.85 -41.60 37.10
C ARG A 66 -55.01 -42.38 37.72
N LEU A 67 -54.82 -42.94 38.91
CA LEU A 67 -55.89 -43.63 39.64
C LEU A 67 -56.94 -42.66 40.17
N ALA A 68 -56.54 -41.47 40.63
CA ALA A 68 -57.44 -40.41 41.05
C ALA A 68 -58.35 -39.93 39.92
N ASP A 69 -57.78 -39.73 38.72
CA ASP A 69 -58.54 -39.35 37.53
C ASP A 69 -59.51 -40.46 37.10
N LYS A 70 -59.05 -41.72 37.12
CA LYS A 70 -59.84 -42.88 36.69
C LYS A 70 -60.99 -43.24 37.65
N LEU A 71 -60.74 -43.14 38.95
CA LEU A 71 -61.69 -43.55 40.00
C LEU A 71 -62.53 -42.37 40.54
N GLY A 72 -62.22 -41.14 40.11
CA GLY A 72 -63.03 -39.95 40.40
C GLY A 72 -62.91 -39.44 41.84
N PHE A 73 -61.74 -39.54 42.48
CA PHE A 73 -61.50 -39.02 43.84
C PHE A 73 -60.52 -37.84 43.92
N GLY A 74 -60.02 -37.36 42.78
CA GLY A 74 -59.02 -36.28 42.74
C GLY A 74 -59.58 -34.88 43.06
N ASP A 75 -60.89 -34.65 42.84
CA ASP A 75 -61.57 -33.35 42.92
C ASP A 75 -60.77 -32.19 42.28
N GLY A 76 -60.12 -32.44 41.14
CA GLY A 76 -59.32 -31.46 40.41
C GLY A 76 -57.92 -31.15 40.98
N SER A 77 -57.53 -31.71 42.13
CA SER A 77 -56.19 -31.53 42.69
C SER A 77 -55.16 -32.45 42.04
N ARG A 78 -53.96 -31.92 41.75
CA ARG A 78 -52.80 -32.68 41.27
C ARG A 78 -51.68 -32.81 42.31
N GLN A 79 -51.87 -32.28 43.51
CA GLN A 79 -50.85 -32.30 44.55
C GLN A 79 -50.73 -33.71 45.16
N ALA A 80 -49.52 -34.28 45.12
CA ALA A 80 -49.26 -35.65 45.55
C ALA A 80 -49.74 -35.95 46.98
N PHE A 81 -49.47 -35.06 47.94
CA PHE A 81 -49.91 -35.23 49.33
C PHE A 81 -51.44 -35.25 49.47
N THR A 82 -52.14 -34.34 48.79
CA THR A 82 -53.61 -34.27 48.83
C THR A 82 -54.25 -35.52 48.24
N LEU A 83 -53.74 -35.98 47.10
CA LEU A 83 -54.20 -37.22 46.48
C LEU A 83 -53.91 -38.44 47.37
N HIS A 84 -52.75 -38.46 48.04
CA HIS A 84 -52.37 -39.52 48.98
C HIS A 84 -53.33 -39.60 50.16
N VAL A 85 -53.58 -38.50 50.86
CA VAL A 85 -54.48 -38.48 52.03
C VAL A 85 -55.90 -38.90 51.63
N LYS A 86 -56.40 -38.45 50.48
CA LYS A 86 -57.72 -38.87 49.97
C LYS A 86 -57.77 -40.36 49.67
N ALA A 87 -56.77 -40.90 48.97
CA ALA A 87 -56.69 -42.32 48.68
C ALA A 87 -56.64 -43.16 49.97
N VAL A 88 -55.84 -42.75 50.95
CA VAL A 88 -55.77 -43.37 52.28
C VAL A 88 -57.13 -43.34 52.99
N GLY A 89 -57.83 -42.20 52.96
CA GLY A 89 -59.16 -42.05 53.55
C GLY A 89 -60.18 -43.02 52.94
N HIS A 90 -60.16 -43.18 51.61
CA HIS A 90 -61.02 -44.13 50.92
C HIS A 90 -60.72 -45.61 51.23
N CYS A 91 -59.51 -45.94 51.68
CA CYS A 91 -59.14 -47.32 52.00
C CYS A 91 -59.79 -47.84 53.28
N ARG A 92 -60.26 -46.97 54.19
CA ARG A 92 -60.80 -47.36 55.52
C ARG A 92 -62.09 -48.17 55.46
N GLN A 93 -62.82 -48.08 54.36
CA GLN A 93 -64.10 -48.74 54.17
C GLN A 93 -64.19 -49.30 52.76
N ARG A 94 -64.98 -50.36 52.60
CA ARG A 94 -65.24 -50.92 51.28
C ARG A 94 -66.01 -49.91 50.42
N GLY A 95 -65.47 -49.60 49.24
CA GLY A 95 -66.07 -48.70 48.27
C GLY A 95 -65.40 -48.80 46.90
N PRO A 96 -65.93 -48.10 45.88
CA PRO A 96 -65.44 -48.20 44.50
C PRO A 96 -63.97 -47.80 44.36
N VAL A 97 -63.53 -46.79 45.12
CA VAL A 97 -62.12 -46.36 45.15
C VAL A 97 -61.22 -47.42 45.79
N ALA A 98 -61.58 -47.95 46.97
CA ALA A 98 -60.80 -48.99 47.65
C ALA A 98 -60.70 -50.28 46.82
N GLU A 99 -61.79 -50.69 46.16
CA GLU A 99 -61.79 -51.83 45.25
C GLU A 99 -60.93 -51.58 44.01
N GLY A 100 -60.95 -50.36 43.47
CA GLY A 100 -60.10 -49.94 42.36
C GLY A 100 -58.61 -49.97 42.73
N LEU A 101 -58.26 -49.44 43.90
CA LEU A 101 -56.88 -49.45 44.42
C LEU A 101 -56.40 -50.87 44.70
N GLN A 102 -57.22 -51.74 45.31
CA GLN A 102 -56.87 -53.14 45.48
C GLN A 102 -56.64 -53.83 44.13
N LYS A 103 -57.54 -53.69 43.16
CA LYS A 103 -57.37 -54.28 41.81
C LYS A 103 -56.07 -53.82 41.15
N PHE A 104 -55.71 -52.55 41.34
CA PHE A 104 -54.45 -52.01 40.84
C PHE A 104 -53.24 -52.66 41.51
N LEU A 105 -53.21 -52.73 42.85
CA LEU A 105 -52.12 -53.34 43.61
C LEU A 105 -51.97 -54.84 43.33
N ASP A 106 -53.08 -55.57 43.29
CA ASP A 106 -53.11 -57.00 42.98
C ASP A 106 -52.56 -57.29 41.57
N ARG A 107 -52.88 -56.42 40.60
CA ARG A 107 -52.35 -56.53 39.24
C ARG A 107 -50.86 -56.15 39.18
N LYS A 108 -50.47 -55.05 39.82
CA LYS A 108 -49.09 -54.52 39.79
C LYS A 108 -48.10 -55.49 40.44
N TYR A 109 -48.52 -56.18 41.50
CA TYR A 109 -47.68 -57.06 42.30
C TYR A 109 -48.10 -58.53 42.21
N ALA A 110 -48.68 -58.96 41.09
CA ALA A 110 -49.18 -60.32 40.89
C ALA A 110 -48.11 -61.39 41.12
N ASP A 111 -46.88 -61.18 40.63
CA ASP A 111 -45.77 -62.12 40.80
C ASP A 111 -45.36 -62.28 42.27
N TRP A 112 -45.35 -61.17 43.02
CA TRP A 112 -45.08 -61.16 44.45
C TRP A 112 -46.18 -61.87 45.24
N LEU A 113 -47.45 -61.61 44.90
CA LEU A 113 -48.59 -62.32 45.49
C LEU A 113 -48.51 -63.83 45.22
N GLN A 114 -48.17 -64.24 44.00
CA GLN A 114 -47.98 -65.65 43.65
C GLN A 114 -46.84 -66.27 44.46
N ARG A 115 -45.70 -65.58 44.59
CA ARG A 115 -44.54 -66.04 45.37
C ARG A 115 -44.89 -66.21 46.84
N PHE A 116 -45.49 -65.19 47.47
CA PHE A 116 -45.85 -65.23 48.89
C PHE A 116 -46.96 -66.23 49.19
N SER A 117 -47.89 -66.49 48.26
CA SER A 117 -48.97 -67.48 48.46
C SER A 117 -48.48 -68.92 48.72
N ARG A 118 -47.24 -69.23 48.31
CA ARG A 118 -46.61 -70.55 48.51
C ARG A 118 -46.09 -70.73 49.95
N LEU A 119 -46.00 -69.67 50.75
CA LEU A 119 -45.50 -69.72 52.12
C LEU A 119 -46.57 -70.31 53.06
N GLN A 120 -46.13 -71.25 53.90
CA GLN A 120 -47.03 -72.04 54.76
C GLN A 120 -46.90 -71.72 56.26
N SER A 121 -45.98 -70.85 56.67
CA SER A 121 -45.83 -70.41 58.06
C SER A 121 -45.63 -68.89 58.16
N ALA A 122 -46.02 -68.34 59.32
CA ALA A 122 -45.81 -66.92 59.64
C ALA A 122 -44.31 -66.58 59.71
N ASP A 123 -43.49 -67.51 60.22
CA ASP A 123 -42.03 -67.34 60.30
C ASP A 123 -41.38 -67.29 58.91
N ALA A 124 -41.79 -68.17 57.99
CA ALA A 124 -41.31 -68.14 56.61
C ALA A 124 -41.71 -66.84 55.89
N LEU A 125 -42.91 -66.31 56.20
CA LEU A 125 -43.36 -65.01 55.69
C LEU A 125 -42.51 -63.86 56.20
N LEU A 126 -42.25 -63.80 57.52
CA LEU A 126 -41.41 -62.78 58.12
C LEU A 126 -39.96 -62.85 57.60
N GLN A 127 -39.40 -64.06 57.48
CA GLN A 127 -38.05 -64.24 56.95
C GLN A 127 -37.94 -63.78 55.48
N THR A 128 -38.93 -64.14 54.65
CA THR A 128 -38.96 -63.71 53.25
C THR A 128 -39.11 -62.20 53.13
N TRP A 129 -39.94 -61.57 53.98
CA TRP A 129 -40.06 -60.12 54.06
C TRP A 129 -38.71 -59.45 54.40
N LYS A 130 -38.04 -59.91 55.45
CA LYS A 130 -36.73 -59.36 55.86
C LYS A 130 -35.68 -59.46 54.76
N GLN A 131 -35.61 -60.60 54.07
CA GLN A 131 -34.71 -60.76 52.92
C GLN A 131 -35.02 -59.77 51.79
N CYS A 132 -36.29 -59.51 51.51
CA CYS A 132 -36.66 -58.53 50.50
C CYS A 132 -36.30 -57.10 50.93
N LEU A 133 -36.52 -56.77 52.21
CA LEU A 133 -36.14 -55.48 52.79
C LEU A 133 -34.63 -55.24 52.70
N ASP A 134 -33.81 -56.24 53.05
CA ASP A 134 -32.35 -56.18 52.97
C ASP A 134 -31.85 -56.01 51.52
N ASN A 135 -32.57 -56.58 50.55
CA ASN A 135 -32.27 -56.44 49.12
C ASN A 135 -32.79 -55.13 48.50
N GLY A 136 -33.57 -54.33 49.25
CA GLY A 136 -34.19 -53.10 48.76
C GLY A 136 -35.51 -53.28 47.99
N ASP A 137 -36.04 -54.51 47.92
CA ASP A 137 -37.33 -54.82 47.32
C ASP A 137 -38.46 -54.63 48.35
N VAL A 138 -39.04 -53.43 48.42
CA VAL A 138 -40.00 -53.10 49.49
C VAL A 138 -41.45 -53.17 49.01
N ALA A 139 -41.80 -52.47 47.94
CA ALA A 139 -43.19 -52.18 47.58
C ALA A 139 -44.06 -53.44 47.29
N GLY A 140 -43.55 -54.38 46.51
CA GLY A 140 -44.28 -55.62 46.18
C GLY A 140 -44.39 -56.60 47.35
N PRO A 141 -43.27 -56.92 48.03
CA PRO A 141 -43.26 -57.73 49.25
C PRO A 141 -44.14 -57.15 50.35
N LEU A 142 -44.21 -55.83 50.51
CA LEU A 142 -45.06 -55.15 51.48
C LEU A 142 -46.54 -55.48 51.22
N TRP A 143 -47.02 -55.25 49.99
CA TRP A 143 -48.41 -55.55 49.62
C TRP A 143 -48.74 -57.04 49.81
N ALA A 144 -47.86 -57.92 49.35
CA ALA A 144 -48.05 -59.36 49.45
C ALA A 144 -48.05 -59.87 50.89
N ALA A 145 -47.19 -59.31 51.76
CA ALA A 145 -47.11 -59.67 53.17
C ALA A 145 -48.35 -59.19 53.95
N PHE A 146 -48.76 -57.92 53.80
CA PHE A 146 -49.90 -57.36 54.52
C PHE A 146 -51.24 -58.06 54.22
N THR A 147 -51.43 -58.49 52.98
CA THR A 147 -52.65 -59.18 52.51
C THR A 147 -52.59 -60.70 52.66
N HIS A 148 -51.46 -61.27 53.06
CA HIS A 148 -51.32 -62.72 53.17
C HIS A 148 -52.23 -63.32 54.24
N ARG A 149 -52.79 -64.50 53.97
CA ARG A 149 -53.68 -65.24 54.88
C ARG A 149 -53.07 -65.57 56.25
N LEU A 150 -51.74 -65.67 56.31
CA LEU A 150 -50.99 -65.94 57.56
C LEU A 150 -50.58 -64.66 58.30
N SER A 151 -50.85 -63.48 57.73
CA SER A 151 -50.44 -62.20 58.33
C SER A 151 -51.45 -61.74 59.39
N GLY A 152 -51.31 -62.27 60.59
CA GLY A 152 -52.07 -61.81 61.76
C GLY A 152 -51.65 -60.41 62.25
N SER A 153 -52.34 -59.87 63.25
CA SER A 153 -52.10 -58.53 63.82
C SER A 153 -50.65 -58.34 64.28
N ALA A 154 -50.09 -59.30 65.01
CA ALA A 154 -48.71 -59.25 65.50
C ALA A 154 -47.69 -59.14 64.36
N LEU A 155 -47.88 -59.90 63.27
CA LEU A 155 -46.97 -59.85 62.12
C LEU A 155 -47.10 -58.54 61.36
N ARG A 156 -48.33 -58.05 61.12
CA ARG A 156 -48.57 -56.74 60.48
C ARG A 156 -47.94 -55.59 61.27
N GLN A 157 -47.94 -55.66 62.61
CA GLN A 157 -47.29 -54.68 63.45
C GLN A 157 -45.75 -54.68 63.29
N VAL A 158 -45.14 -55.85 63.10
CA VAL A 158 -43.70 -55.96 62.78
C VAL A 158 -43.41 -55.35 61.40
N LEU A 159 -44.17 -55.72 60.37
CA LEU A 159 -44.03 -55.17 59.01
C LEU A 159 -44.16 -53.63 58.99
N PHE A 160 -45.13 -53.10 59.74
CA PHE A 160 -45.32 -51.66 59.90
C PHE A 160 -44.13 -50.98 60.59
N SER A 161 -43.63 -51.56 61.67
CA SER A 161 -42.45 -51.05 62.38
C SER A 161 -41.20 -51.01 61.48
N ASP A 162 -40.97 -52.08 60.71
CA ASP A 162 -39.85 -52.15 59.75
C ASP A 162 -39.96 -51.03 58.70
N MET A 163 -41.14 -50.86 58.11
CA MET A 163 -41.39 -49.82 57.09
C MET A 163 -41.26 -48.40 57.66
N HIS A 164 -41.71 -48.19 58.90
CA HIS A 164 -41.59 -46.91 59.58
C HIS A 164 -40.12 -46.52 59.79
N MET A 165 -39.29 -47.45 60.27
CA MET A 165 -37.86 -47.23 60.45
C MET A 165 -37.14 -47.01 59.12
N LEU A 166 -37.49 -47.78 58.08
CA LEU A 166 -36.94 -47.58 56.73
C LEU A 166 -37.24 -46.18 56.21
N SER A 167 -38.47 -45.69 56.37
CA SER A 167 -38.88 -44.35 55.92
C SER A 167 -38.05 -43.26 56.60
N HIS A 168 -37.78 -43.39 57.90
CA HIS A 168 -36.91 -42.48 58.64
C HIS A 168 -35.45 -42.53 58.15
N GLN A 169 -34.91 -43.74 57.93
CA GLN A 169 -33.55 -43.92 57.43
C GLN A 169 -33.37 -43.31 56.04
N VAL A 170 -34.28 -43.58 55.10
CA VAL A 170 -34.25 -43.02 53.75
C VAL A 170 -34.34 -41.49 53.82
N GLY A 171 -35.23 -40.94 54.64
CA GLY A 171 -35.34 -39.49 54.84
C GLY A 171 -34.07 -38.85 55.40
N ALA A 172 -33.43 -39.48 56.40
CA ALA A 172 -32.19 -39.01 57.00
C ALA A 172 -31.02 -39.05 55.99
N THR A 173 -30.88 -40.13 55.24
CA THR A 173 -29.86 -40.30 54.20
C THR A 173 -30.05 -39.29 53.07
N GLN A 174 -31.27 -39.14 52.53
CA GLN A 174 -31.56 -38.12 51.52
C GLN A 174 -31.24 -36.71 52.00
N SER A 175 -31.51 -36.40 53.28
CA SER A 175 -31.18 -35.10 53.86
C SER A 175 -29.68 -34.89 54.05
N ALA A 176 -28.93 -35.95 54.37
CA ALA A 176 -27.46 -35.91 54.41
C ALA A 176 -26.86 -35.75 53.01
N ASP A 177 -27.37 -36.48 52.01
CA ASP A 177 -26.92 -36.42 50.62
C ASP A 177 -27.20 -35.05 50.00
N LYS A 178 -28.38 -34.47 50.23
CA LYS A 178 -28.70 -33.10 49.78
C LYS A 178 -27.72 -32.07 50.35
N ARG A 179 -27.39 -32.18 51.64
CA ARG A 179 -26.40 -31.29 52.29
C ARG A 179 -25.00 -31.50 51.71
N ARG A 180 -24.60 -32.75 51.49
CA ARG A 180 -23.32 -33.09 50.87
C ARG A 180 -23.22 -32.56 49.45
N LEU A 181 -24.28 -32.70 48.65
CA LEU A 181 -24.34 -32.19 47.29
C LEU A 181 -24.20 -30.68 47.25
N ALA A 182 -24.99 -29.94 48.05
CA ALA A 182 -24.92 -28.48 48.12
C ALA A 182 -23.52 -27.98 48.55
N ARG A 183 -22.87 -28.70 49.48
CA ARG A 183 -21.49 -28.40 49.89
C ARG A 183 -20.51 -28.62 48.74
N LEU A 184 -20.59 -29.75 48.04
CA LEU A 184 -19.71 -30.04 46.90
C LEU A 184 -19.92 -29.06 45.75
N GLU A 185 -21.15 -28.64 45.47
CA GLU A 185 -21.45 -27.61 44.47
C GLU A 185 -20.79 -26.27 44.83
N THR A 186 -20.86 -25.88 46.12
CA THR A 186 -20.22 -24.66 46.62
C THR A 186 -18.69 -24.75 46.53
N GLU A 187 -18.10 -25.86 46.96
CA GLU A 187 -16.65 -26.10 46.88
C GLU A 187 -16.19 -26.11 45.41
N ASN A 188 -16.95 -26.73 44.50
CA ASN A 188 -16.62 -26.75 43.08
C ASN A 188 -16.66 -25.34 42.46
N ALA A 189 -17.67 -24.54 42.80
CA ALA A 189 -17.76 -23.15 42.36
C ALA A 189 -16.57 -22.31 42.86
N GLN A 190 -16.17 -22.47 44.12
CA GLN A 190 -15.01 -21.79 44.68
C GLN A 190 -13.71 -22.20 43.99
N LEU A 191 -13.51 -23.50 43.77
CA LEU A 191 -12.31 -24.01 43.09
C LEU A 191 -12.21 -23.51 41.64
N ARG A 192 -13.34 -23.46 40.91
CA ARG A 192 -13.37 -22.88 39.56
C ARG A 192 -12.97 -21.41 39.57
N HIS A 193 -13.56 -20.60 40.46
CA HIS A 193 -13.19 -19.19 40.58
C HIS A 193 -11.70 -18.98 40.90
N LEU A 194 -11.13 -19.82 41.78
CA LEU A 194 -9.69 -19.78 42.08
C LEU A 194 -8.81 -20.20 40.89
N ALA A 195 -9.25 -21.19 40.10
CA ALA A 195 -8.55 -21.62 38.89
C ALA A 195 -8.58 -20.52 37.83
N ASP A 196 -9.74 -19.94 37.54
CA ASP A 196 -9.91 -18.84 36.59
C ASP A 196 -9.02 -17.64 36.98
N GLY A 197 -8.99 -17.28 38.26
CA GLY A 197 -8.13 -16.20 38.76
C GLY A 197 -6.63 -16.51 38.71
N ARG A 198 -6.22 -17.80 38.72
CA ARG A 198 -4.82 -18.19 38.49
C ARG A 198 -4.48 -18.13 37.00
N GLU A 199 -5.36 -18.63 36.15
CA GLU A 199 -5.18 -18.61 34.71
C GLU A 199 -5.04 -17.17 34.18
N LEU A 200 -5.90 -16.25 34.61
CA LEU A 200 -5.82 -14.84 34.22
C LEU A 200 -4.47 -14.22 34.62
N ARG A 201 -4.00 -14.48 35.85
CA ARG A 201 -2.69 -13.99 36.31
C ARG A 201 -1.53 -14.57 35.51
N GLN A 202 -1.58 -15.86 35.19
CA GLN A 202 -0.57 -16.50 34.33
C GLN A 202 -0.56 -15.91 32.92
N GLN A 203 -1.74 -15.68 32.32
CA GLN A 203 -1.84 -15.05 31.01
C GLN A 203 -1.27 -13.62 31.03
N GLN A 204 -1.54 -12.84 32.07
CA GLN A 204 -0.95 -11.51 32.25
C GLN A 204 0.58 -11.56 32.38
N GLN A 205 1.12 -12.47 33.21
CA GLN A 205 2.57 -12.65 33.36
C GLN A 205 3.23 -13.09 32.06
N LEU A 206 2.63 -14.04 31.33
CA LEU A 206 3.12 -14.46 30.02
C LEU A 206 3.09 -13.32 29.00
N GLY A 207 2.06 -12.48 29.03
CA GLY A 207 1.98 -11.26 28.21
C GLY A 207 3.11 -10.28 28.50
N GLN A 208 3.38 -10.00 29.79
CA GLN A 208 4.47 -9.13 30.22
C GLN A 208 5.84 -9.69 29.81
N LEU A 209 6.08 -10.98 30.01
CA LEU A 209 7.32 -11.63 29.60
C LEU A 209 7.51 -11.58 28.08
N ARG A 210 6.46 -11.80 27.28
CA ARG A 210 6.53 -11.65 25.81
C ARG A 210 6.88 -10.24 25.39
N GLN A 211 6.32 -9.22 26.03
CA GLN A 211 6.66 -7.83 25.77
C GLN A 211 8.12 -7.53 26.11
N GLN A 212 8.61 -8.02 27.26
CA GLN A 212 10.02 -7.88 27.67
C GLN A 212 10.96 -8.57 26.68
N ILE A 213 10.64 -9.79 26.24
CA ILE A 213 11.42 -10.50 25.22
C ILE A 213 11.48 -9.68 23.92
N GLY A 214 10.36 -9.19 23.42
CA GLY A 214 10.33 -8.37 22.19
C GLY A 214 11.04 -7.00 22.32
N GLU A 215 11.14 -6.44 23.53
CA GLU A 215 11.97 -5.26 23.80
C GLU A 215 13.46 -5.61 23.78
N LEU A 216 13.85 -6.69 24.48
CA LEU A 216 15.24 -7.16 24.52
C LEU A 216 15.75 -7.60 23.14
N GLU A 217 14.91 -8.26 22.33
CA GLU A 217 15.26 -8.62 20.96
C GLU A 217 15.52 -7.39 20.09
N ARG A 218 14.71 -6.33 20.22
CA ARG A 218 14.94 -5.06 19.52
C ARG A 218 16.24 -4.39 19.96
N GLN A 219 16.51 -4.36 21.26
CA GLN A 219 17.76 -3.84 21.81
C GLN A 219 18.98 -4.62 21.31
N LEU A 220 18.88 -5.95 21.24
CA LEU A 220 19.95 -6.82 20.74
C LEU A 220 20.24 -6.57 19.26
N VAL A 221 19.20 -6.45 18.42
CA VAL A 221 19.38 -6.10 17.00
C VAL A 221 20.03 -4.72 16.84
N GLN A 222 19.58 -3.72 17.63
CA GLN A 222 20.16 -2.38 17.60
C GLN A 222 21.64 -2.39 18.00
N ALA A 223 21.99 -3.09 19.08
CA ALA A 223 23.37 -3.21 19.53
C ALA A 223 24.26 -3.93 18.49
N GLN A 224 23.74 -4.98 17.84
CA GLN A 224 24.45 -5.68 16.77
C GLN A 224 24.71 -4.77 15.56
N GLN A 225 23.72 -3.97 15.15
CA GLN A 225 23.89 -2.99 14.07
C GLN A 225 24.93 -1.93 14.41
N GLN A 226 24.90 -1.39 15.63
CA GLN A 226 25.89 -0.42 16.10
C GLN A 226 27.30 -1.03 16.11
N TRP A 227 27.44 -2.27 16.56
CA TRP A 227 28.72 -2.98 16.56
C TRP A 227 29.26 -3.21 15.14
N GLN A 228 28.40 -3.62 14.20
CA GLN A 228 28.77 -3.76 12.79
C GLN A 228 29.21 -2.43 12.16
N GLN A 229 28.48 -1.35 12.43
CA GLN A 229 28.85 -0.01 11.96
C GLN A 229 30.21 0.43 12.54
N ALA A 230 30.43 0.23 13.84
CA ALA A 230 31.71 0.54 14.49
C ALA A 230 32.86 -0.29 13.88
N GLN A 231 32.65 -1.57 13.60
CA GLN A 231 33.65 -2.41 12.92
C GLN A 231 33.97 -1.90 11.51
N GLN A 232 32.96 -1.52 10.72
CA GLN A 232 33.19 -0.95 9.38
C GLN A 232 33.97 0.36 9.44
N GLN A 233 33.68 1.21 10.43
CA GLN A 233 34.41 2.45 10.66
C GLN A 233 35.87 2.18 11.05
N LEU A 234 36.12 1.24 11.97
CA LEU A 234 37.47 0.84 12.36
C LEU A 234 38.25 0.27 11.17
N HIS A 235 37.62 -0.54 10.31
CA HIS A 235 38.25 -1.07 9.11
C HIS A 235 38.63 0.04 8.12
N ARG A 236 37.73 1.01 7.89
CA ARG A 236 38.03 2.20 7.05
C ARG A 236 39.18 3.02 7.64
N LEU A 237 39.16 3.29 8.94
CA LEU A 237 40.23 4.02 9.62
C LEU A 237 41.57 3.31 9.46
N ALA A 238 41.62 1.99 9.66
CA ALA A 238 42.83 1.21 9.44
C ALA A 238 43.36 1.30 7.99
N GLN A 239 42.48 1.34 6.98
CA GLN A 239 42.88 1.56 5.58
C GLN A 239 43.50 2.96 5.38
N PHE A 240 42.93 4.01 5.98
CA PHE A 240 43.51 5.35 5.93
C PHE A 240 44.85 5.44 6.67
N GLU A 241 44.93 4.91 7.90
CA GLU A 241 46.14 4.91 8.74
C GLU A 241 47.27 4.09 8.10
N SER A 242 46.96 3.01 7.39
CA SER A 242 47.95 2.21 6.66
C SER A 242 48.59 2.95 5.47
N GLY A 243 48.06 4.10 5.07
CA GLY A 243 48.53 4.86 3.91
C GLY A 243 48.15 4.26 2.55
N GLN A 244 47.51 3.09 2.50
CA GLN A 244 47.13 2.40 1.26
C GLN A 244 46.26 3.28 0.36
N VAL A 245 45.27 3.97 0.93
CA VAL A 245 44.37 4.87 0.19
C VAL A 245 45.15 6.04 -0.44
N TYR A 246 46.15 6.58 0.26
CA TYR A 246 46.98 7.66 -0.27
C TYR A 246 47.90 7.18 -1.39
N VAL A 247 48.42 5.95 -1.30
CA VAL A 247 49.24 5.32 -2.34
C VAL A 247 48.40 5.07 -3.60
N GLU A 248 47.22 4.46 -3.47
CA GLU A 248 46.31 4.22 -4.60
C GLU A 248 45.84 5.53 -5.25
N MET A 249 45.47 6.52 -4.44
CA MET A 249 45.06 7.84 -4.93
C MET A 249 46.22 8.55 -5.64
N GLY A 250 47.45 8.44 -5.12
CA GLY A 250 48.65 8.96 -5.76
C GLY A 250 48.92 8.31 -7.12
N GLN A 251 48.76 6.99 -7.22
CA GLN A 251 48.89 6.26 -8.50
C GLN A 251 47.83 6.70 -9.51
N GLN A 252 46.56 6.83 -9.10
CA GLN A 252 45.50 7.30 -9.98
C GLN A 252 45.72 8.74 -10.46
N LEU A 253 46.16 9.62 -9.57
CA LEU A 253 46.45 11.01 -9.91
C LEU A 253 47.59 11.09 -10.92
N LEU A 254 48.64 10.27 -10.76
CA LEU A 254 49.76 10.21 -11.69
C LEU A 254 49.30 9.76 -13.08
N LEU A 255 48.51 8.68 -13.16
CA LEU A 255 47.94 8.18 -14.42
C LEU A 255 47.04 9.23 -15.10
N GLN A 256 46.19 9.91 -14.32
CA GLN A 256 45.33 10.99 -14.83
C GLN A 256 46.15 12.19 -15.29
N GLN A 257 47.24 12.51 -14.61
CA GLN A 257 48.13 13.60 -14.99
C GLN A 257 48.88 13.28 -16.29
N GLU A 258 49.36 12.05 -16.46
CA GLU A 258 49.97 11.57 -17.70
C GLU A 258 48.97 11.61 -18.87
N ALA A 259 47.75 11.09 -18.68
CA ALA A 259 46.69 11.14 -19.70
C ALA A 259 46.33 12.59 -20.08
N ASN A 260 46.22 13.49 -19.09
CA ASN A 260 45.97 14.90 -19.34
C ASN A 260 47.13 15.57 -20.09
N GLN A 261 48.39 15.26 -19.75
CA GLN A 261 49.55 15.77 -20.48
C GLN A 261 49.55 15.31 -21.94
N GLN A 262 49.25 14.03 -22.18
CA GLN A 262 49.12 13.47 -23.53
C GLN A 262 48.00 14.17 -24.31
N MET A 263 46.84 14.38 -23.69
CA MET A 263 45.72 15.08 -24.32
C MET A 263 46.09 16.53 -24.66
N ARG A 264 46.77 17.25 -23.76
CA ARG A 264 47.25 18.62 -24.00
C ARG A 264 48.25 18.67 -25.16
N CYS A 265 49.17 17.70 -25.24
CA CYS A 265 50.11 17.60 -26.36
C CYS A 265 49.38 17.32 -27.68
N SER A 266 48.38 16.43 -27.68
CA SER A 266 47.58 16.12 -28.87
C SER A 266 46.78 17.34 -29.33
N LEU A 267 46.13 18.06 -28.40
CA LEU A 267 45.40 19.30 -28.69
C LEU A 267 46.32 20.37 -29.27
N HIS A 268 47.52 20.56 -28.72
CA HIS A 268 48.47 21.52 -29.23
C HIS A 268 48.91 21.18 -30.67
N LYS A 269 49.17 19.90 -30.96
CA LYS A 269 49.47 19.45 -32.33
C LYS A 269 48.30 19.70 -33.29
N GLN A 270 47.07 19.39 -32.86
CA GLN A 270 45.88 19.62 -33.66
C GLN A 270 45.64 21.12 -33.93
N GLN A 271 45.87 21.98 -32.94
CA GLN A 271 45.76 23.42 -33.09
C GLN A 271 46.79 23.95 -34.11
N GLN A 272 48.03 23.46 -34.05
CA GLN A 272 49.07 23.83 -35.02
C GLN A 272 48.73 23.37 -36.44
N GLN A 273 48.14 22.17 -36.60
CA GLN A 273 47.66 21.68 -37.90
C GLN A 273 46.52 22.54 -38.44
N LEU A 274 45.56 22.94 -37.60
CA LEU A 274 44.46 23.83 -38.00
C LEU A 274 44.98 25.22 -38.41
N GLN A 275 45.97 25.76 -37.69
CA GLN A 275 46.62 27.02 -38.07
C GLN A 275 47.30 26.92 -39.44
N GLN A 276 48.08 25.87 -39.68
CA GLN A 276 48.71 25.61 -40.98
C GLN A 276 47.66 25.44 -42.08
N GLN A 277 46.55 24.74 -41.81
CA GLN A 277 45.47 24.57 -42.78
C GLN A 277 44.79 25.91 -43.11
N ALA A 278 44.57 26.77 -42.12
CA ALA A 278 44.00 28.10 -42.32
C ALA A 278 44.94 29.02 -43.13
N GLU A 279 46.25 28.96 -42.88
CA GLU A 279 47.26 29.67 -43.66
C GLU A 279 47.26 29.21 -45.12
N LEU A 280 47.29 27.89 -45.37
CA LEU A 280 47.24 27.31 -46.71
C LEU A 280 45.95 27.68 -47.45
N GLN A 281 44.79 27.65 -46.76
CA GLN A 281 43.52 28.08 -47.35
C GLN A 281 43.53 29.57 -47.74
N THR A 282 44.20 30.41 -46.94
CA THR A 282 44.33 31.84 -47.24
C THR A 282 45.21 32.06 -48.46
N GLN A 283 46.34 31.34 -48.56
CA GLN A 283 47.22 31.38 -49.73
C GLN A 283 46.50 30.90 -51.00
N LEU A 284 45.74 29.80 -50.91
CA LEU A 284 44.96 29.29 -52.04
C LEU A 284 43.93 30.31 -52.53
N ARG A 285 43.18 30.94 -51.60
CA ARG A 285 42.22 32.01 -51.94
C ARG A 285 42.90 33.19 -52.63
N GLN A 286 44.07 33.61 -52.15
CA GLN A 286 44.84 34.69 -52.78
C GLN A 286 45.32 34.30 -54.18
N SER A 287 45.74 33.05 -54.39
CA SER A 287 46.15 32.55 -55.72
C SER A 287 44.97 32.54 -56.69
N GLN A 288 43.81 32.01 -56.26
CA GLN A 288 42.59 31.97 -57.07
C GLN A 288 42.09 33.36 -57.44
N GLN A 289 42.13 34.33 -56.51
CA GLN A 289 41.78 35.72 -56.80
C GLN A 289 42.71 36.36 -57.84
N ARG A 290 44.02 36.06 -57.80
CA ARG A 290 44.97 36.53 -58.81
C ARG A 290 44.69 35.91 -60.17
N GLU A 291 44.39 34.62 -60.23
CA GLU A 291 44.02 33.94 -61.48
C GLU A 291 42.76 34.56 -62.10
N GLN A 292 41.70 34.75 -61.31
CA GLN A 292 40.46 35.39 -61.78
C GLN A 292 40.68 36.82 -62.30
N GLN A 293 41.56 37.60 -61.65
CA GLN A 293 41.92 38.94 -62.12
C GLN A 293 42.61 38.88 -63.50
N LEU A 294 43.58 37.98 -63.66
CA LEU A 294 44.30 37.79 -64.92
C LEU A 294 43.37 37.29 -66.05
N GLU A 295 42.43 36.38 -65.75
CA GLU A 295 41.44 35.90 -66.71
C GLU A 295 40.47 36.99 -67.16
N ALA A 296 40.01 37.84 -66.23
CA ALA A 296 39.17 39.00 -66.55
C ALA A 296 39.90 40.03 -67.43
N GLU A 297 41.17 40.30 -67.12
CA GLU A 297 42.03 41.17 -67.94
C GLU A 297 42.24 40.60 -69.35
N ARG A 298 42.46 39.29 -69.47
CA ARG A 298 42.59 38.59 -70.76
C ARG A 298 41.29 38.61 -71.57
N SER A 299 40.14 38.34 -70.93
CA SER A 299 38.83 38.29 -71.60
C SER A 299 38.39 39.67 -72.11
N ALA A 300 38.74 40.74 -71.39
CA ALA A 300 38.49 42.11 -71.86
C ALA A 300 39.39 42.49 -73.06
N LEU A 301 40.64 42.01 -73.07
CA LEU A 301 41.54 42.14 -74.22
C LEU A 301 41.02 41.43 -75.46
N GLU A 302 40.60 40.17 -75.32
CA GLU A 302 40.12 39.35 -76.43
C GLU A 302 38.88 39.99 -77.10
N ARG A 303 37.91 40.48 -76.31
CA ARG A 303 36.69 41.13 -76.86
C ARG A 303 36.96 42.40 -77.65
N LEU A 304 38.00 43.17 -77.31
CA LEU A 304 38.36 44.39 -78.06
C LEU A 304 39.32 44.16 -79.22
N LEU A 305 40.11 43.08 -79.20
CA LEU A 305 41.00 42.73 -80.30
C LEU A 305 40.28 41.94 -81.41
N LEU A 306 39.24 41.15 -81.07
CA LEU A 306 38.58 40.24 -82.00
C LEU A 306 37.24 40.73 -82.57
N GLY A 307 36.68 41.85 -82.09
CA GLY A 307 35.59 42.57 -82.77
C GLY A 307 34.40 41.71 -83.22
N ASP A 308 33.50 41.36 -82.31
CA ASP A 308 32.16 40.90 -82.67
C ASP A 308 31.31 42.09 -83.12
N THR A 309 31.36 42.35 -84.42
CA THR A 309 30.33 43.09 -85.14
C THR A 309 29.08 42.22 -85.25
N GLU A 310 28.25 42.19 -84.22
CA GLU A 310 26.85 41.74 -84.37
C GLU A 310 25.88 42.78 -83.80
N THR A 311 25.09 43.30 -84.74
CA THR A 311 23.79 43.94 -84.57
C THR A 311 23.75 45.27 -83.81
N ALA A 312 24.00 46.33 -84.59
CA ALA A 312 23.23 47.56 -84.49
C ALA A 312 21.73 47.25 -84.73
N GLU A 313 21.01 46.88 -83.66
CA GLU A 313 19.57 47.02 -83.61
C GLU A 313 19.21 48.35 -82.94
N ALA A 314 18.30 49.05 -83.60
CA ALA A 314 17.91 50.41 -83.32
C ALA A 314 17.46 50.62 -81.86
N CYS A 315 18.29 51.32 -81.08
CA CYS A 315 17.80 52.08 -79.95
C CYS A 315 17.62 53.53 -80.38
N SER A 316 16.46 53.82 -80.96
CA SER A 316 15.99 55.15 -81.37
C SER A 316 15.70 56.09 -80.20
N ASN A 317 16.36 55.90 -79.04
CA ASN A 317 16.28 56.81 -77.91
C ASN A 317 17.49 56.73 -76.94
N CYS A 318 18.70 56.51 -77.47
CA CYS A 318 19.92 56.67 -76.65
C CYS A 318 20.37 58.15 -76.64
N PRO A 319 20.66 58.74 -75.47
CA PRO A 319 21.40 60.00 -75.41
C PRO A 319 22.72 59.83 -76.16
N GLN A 320 23.11 60.82 -76.96
CA GLN A 320 24.30 60.79 -77.82
C GLN A 320 25.49 60.09 -77.15
N ALA A 321 25.93 58.95 -77.69
CA ALA A 321 27.14 58.28 -77.22
C ALA A 321 28.34 59.24 -77.35
N PRO A 322 29.23 59.32 -76.34
CA PRO A 322 30.31 60.29 -76.32
C PRO A 322 31.24 60.06 -77.52
N ARG A 323 31.32 61.04 -78.43
CA ARG A 323 32.13 60.97 -79.65
C ARG A 323 33.52 61.55 -79.44
N ASN A 324 33.68 62.43 -78.46
CA ASN A 324 34.96 63.03 -78.08
C ASN A 324 35.30 62.67 -76.63
N ILE A 325 36.34 61.85 -76.40
CA ILE A 325 36.74 61.40 -75.06
C ILE A 325 38.15 61.91 -74.74
N LEU A 326 38.35 62.46 -73.54
CA LEU A 326 39.67 62.84 -73.02
C LEU A 326 40.25 61.70 -72.17
N TYR A 327 41.38 61.14 -72.57
CA TYR A 327 42.15 60.20 -71.77
C TYR A 327 43.28 60.92 -71.05
N VAL A 328 43.19 61.04 -69.73
CA VAL A 328 44.16 61.77 -68.91
C VAL A 328 45.03 60.80 -68.12
N GLY A 329 46.32 60.75 -68.48
CA GLY A 329 47.33 59.88 -67.90
C GLY A 329 47.69 58.70 -68.81
N GLY A 330 48.12 57.61 -68.19
CA GLY A 330 48.59 56.39 -68.84
C GLY A 330 50.02 56.49 -69.38
N ARG A 331 50.49 55.44 -70.05
CA ARG A 331 51.84 55.39 -70.63
C ARG A 331 51.90 56.19 -71.94
N SER A 332 52.63 57.31 -71.96
CA SER A 332 52.76 58.18 -73.15
C SER A 332 53.22 57.45 -74.41
N ALA A 333 54.11 56.45 -74.27
CA ALA A 333 54.57 55.59 -75.38
C ALA A 333 53.44 54.78 -76.07
N MET A 334 52.30 54.58 -75.41
CA MET A 334 51.14 53.86 -75.92
C MET A 334 50.04 54.79 -76.45
N ALA A 335 50.23 56.11 -76.41
CA ALA A 335 49.22 57.08 -76.83
C ALA A 335 48.76 56.90 -78.28
N SER A 336 49.65 56.48 -79.19
CA SER A 336 49.31 56.11 -80.57
C SER A 336 48.37 54.90 -80.63
N HIS A 337 48.60 53.88 -79.80
CA HIS A 337 47.79 52.66 -79.72
C HIS A 337 46.43 52.93 -79.09
N TYR A 338 46.36 53.80 -78.07
CA TYR A 338 45.08 54.24 -77.48
C TYR A 338 44.22 54.98 -78.51
N ARG A 339 44.82 55.87 -79.30
CA ARG A 339 44.12 56.57 -80.38
C ARG A 339 43.65 55.62 -81.48
N GLN A 340 44.48 54.65 -81.88
CA GLN A 340 44.08 53.63 -82.87
C GLN A 340 42.91 52.78 -82.38
N LEU A 341 42.94 52.35 -81.11
CA LEU A 341 41.85 51.58 -80.51
C LEU A 341 40.54 52.38 -80.52
N ALA A 342 40.57 53.63 -80.07
CA ALA A 342 39.39 54.48 -80.05
C ALA A 342 38.85 54.82 -81.45
N ALA A 343 39.75 55.04 -82.42
CA ALA A 343 39.37 55.32 -83.80
C ALA A 343 38.60 54.17 -84.46
N ARG A 344 38.93 52.91 -84.14
CA ARG A 344 38.21 51.73 -84.66
C ARG A 344 36.74 51.67 -84.25
N ILE A 345 36.38 52.31 -83.13
CA ILE A 345 35.03 52.33 -82.56
C ILE A 345 34.32 53.67 -82.84
N GLY A 346 34.88 54.51 -83.73
CA GLY A 346 34.29 55.79 -84.12
C GLY A 346 34.43 56.91 -83.07
N ILE A 347 35.30 56.74 -82.07
CA ILE A 347 35.51 57.71 -80.99
C ILE A 347 36.80 58.49 -81.24
N ARG A 348 36.71 59.82 -81.16
CA ARG A 348 37.87 60.71 -81.17
C ARG A 348 38.45 60.82 -79.77
N LEU A 349 39.59 60.16 -79.56
CA LEU A 349 40.30 60.22 -78.29
C LEU A 349 41.32 61.36 -78.29
N ILE A 350 41.16 62.28 -77.35
CA ILE A 350 42.13 63.32 -77.02
C ILE A 350 42.97 62.77 -75.87
N HIS A 351 44.29 62.72 -76.01
CA HIS A 351 45.19 62.24 -74.96
C HIS A 351 45.84 63.44 -74.27
N HIS A 352 45.88 63.41 -72.95
CA HIS A 352 46.68 64.31 -72.13
C HIS A 352 47.53 63.44 -71.20
N ASP A 353 48.83 63.70 -71.09
CA ASP A 353 49.75 62.82 -70.35
C ASP A 353 49.59 62.87 -68.81
N GLY A 354 48.78 63.79 -68.31
CA GLY A 354 48.50 63.95 -66.89
C GLY A 354 49.59 64.71 -66.13
N GLY A 355 50.34 65.58 -66.81
CA GLY A 355 51.31 66.51 -66.22
C GLY A 355 52.75 66.02 -66.21
N GLN A 356 53.14 65.14 -67.14
CA GLN A 356 54.54 64.70 -67.27
C GLN A 356 55.35 65.61 -68.20
N GLU A 357 54.77 65.98 -69.35
CA GLU A 357 55.35 66.87 -70.37
C GLU A 357 54.35 67.99 -70.75
N GLU A 358 53.04 67.75 -70.70
CA GLU A 358 52.00 68.76 -70.94
C GLU A 358 51.61 69.54 -69.67
N ALA A 359 51.45 70.86 -69.80
CA ALA A 359 51.11 71.73 -68.69
C ALA A 359 49.69 71.48 -68.17
N LEU A 360 49.58 71.19 -66.86
CA LEU A 360 48.32 70.98 -66.14
C LEU A 360 47.31 72.13 -66.28
N SER A 361 47.77 73.34 -66.61
CA SER A 361 46.93 74.51 -66.89
C SER A 361 46.02 74.36 -68.11
N ARG A 362 46.31 73.43 -69.03
CA ARG A 362 45.50 73.18 -70.24
C ARG A 362 44.33 72.21 -70.02
N LEU A 363 44.38 71.41 -68.94
CA LEU A 363 43.35 70.43 -68.61
C LEU A 363 41.93 71.04 -68.51
N PRO A 364 41.72 72.18 -67.80
CA PRO A 364 40.40 72.82 -67.73
C PRO A 364 39.79 73.16 -69.09
N GLU A 365 40.61 73.67 -70.03
CA GLU A 365 40.17 74.02 -71.38
C GLU A 365 39.79 72.77 -72.19
N MET A 366 40.59 71.70 -72.08
CA MET A 366 40.34 70.44 -72.79
C MET A 366 39.11 69.69 -72.28
N ILE A 367 38.79 69.79 -70.98
CA ILE A 367 37.62 69.13 -70.37
C ILE A 367 36.30 69.77 -70.85
N GLN A 368 36.28 71.06 -71.16
CA GLN A 368 35.06 71.75 -71.63
C GLN A 368 34.62 71.33 -73.04
N GLY A 369 35.51 70.75 -73.85
CA GLY A 369 35.25 70.36 -75.24
C GLY A 369 35.02 68.87 -75.48
N VAL A 370 34.90 68.06 -74.42
CA VAL A 370 34.77 66.59 -74.51
C VAL A 370 33.49 66.08 -73.85
N ASP A 371 33.02 64.95 -74.35
CA ASP A 371 31.78 64.30 -73.90
C ASP A 371 32.02 63.41 -72.66
N ALA A 372 33.25 62.88 -72.48
CA ALA A 372 33.63 62.08 -71.32
C ALA A 372 35.15 62.09 -71.07
N VAL A 373 35.54 61.76 -69.84
CA VAL A 373 36.93 61.67 -69.40
C VAL A 373 37.25 60.26 -68.88
N LEU A 374 38.33 59.66 -69.36
CA LEU A 374 38.88 58.40 -68.87
C LEU A 374 40.20 58.66 -68.15
N CYS A 375 40.36 58.13 -66.94
CA CYS A 375 41.57 58.32 -66.14
C CYS A 375 42.04 57.04 -65.44
N PRO A 376 43.20 56.46 -65.83
CA PRO A 376 43.83 55.39 -65.09
C PRO A 376 44.41 55.94 -63.76
N THR A 377 43.97 55.42 -62.62
CA THR A 377 44.40 55.90 -61.29
C THR A 377 45.85 55.61 -60.97
N ASP A 378 46.44 54.62 -61.64
CA ASP A 378 47.78 54.12 -61.31
C ASP A 378 48.87 54.77 -62.17
N CYS A 379 48.50 55.61 -63.15
CA CYS A 379 49.41 56.26 -64.09
C CYS A 379 48.97 57.72 -64.36
N ILE A 380 48.77 58.48 -63.30
CA ILE A 380 48.49 59.93 -63.34
C ILE A 380 49.19 60.59 -62.15
N SER A 381 49.67 61.83 -62.30
CA SER A 381 50.23 62.57 -61.18
C SER A 381 49.13 62.90 -60.14
N HIS A 382 49.51 62.93 -58.86
CA HIS A 382 48.56 63.19 -57.77
C HIS A 382 47.82 64.53 -57.96
N SER A 383 48.53 65.58 -58.39
CA SER A 383 47.99 66.90 -58.69
C SER A 383 47.00 66.87 -59.87
N ALA A 384 47.32 66.19 -60.96
CA ALA A 384 46.42 66.05 -62.12
C ALA A 384 45.13 65.31 -61.76
N TYR A 385 45.23 64.22 -60.99
CA TYR A 385 44.07 63.44 -60.56
C TYR A 385 43.05 64.29 -59.78
N TYR A 386 43.52 65.03 -58.78
CA TYR A 386 42.64 65.87 -57.96
C TYR A 386 42.04 67.02 -58.76
N GLN A 387 42.84 67.68 -59.59
CA GLN A 387 42.35 68.75 -60.47
C GLN A 387 41.30 68.23 -61.44
N LEU A 388 41.54 67.07 -62.08
CA LEU A 388 40.60 66.42 -62.98
C LEU A 388 39.29 66.08 -62.27
N LYS A 389 39.37 65.42 -61.11
CA LYS A 389 38.21 65.03 -60.30
C LYS A 389 37.39 66.24 -59.84
N GLN A 390 38.06 67.30 -59.40
CA GLN A 390 37.41 68.53 -58.95
C GLN A 390 36.75 69.27 -60.11
N HIS A 391 37.41 69.33 -61.28
CA HIS A 391 36.91 70.02 -62.45
C HIS A 391 35.71 69.29 -63.08
N CYS A 392 35.80 67.96 -63.26
CA CYS A 392 34.68 67.15 -63.75
C CYS A 392 33.47 67.23 -62.81
N LYS A 393 33.68 67.25 -61.48
CA LYS A 393 32.60 67.41 -60.50
C LYS A 393 31.93 68.79 -60.58
N ARG A 394 32.70 69.86 -60.85
CA ARG A 394 32.17 71.24 -60.95
C ARG A 394 31.39 71.48 -62.23
N HIS A 395 31.86 70.93 -63.36
CA HIS A 395 31.27 71.18 -64.68
C HIS A 395 30.29 70.09 -65.14
N GLY A 396 30.17 68.99 -64.39
CA GLY A 396 29.24 67.90 -64.70
C GLY A 396 29.74 66.96 -65.81
N THR A 397 31.00 67.05 -66.23
CA THR A 397 31.58 66.19 -67.27
C THR A 397 31.70 64.75 -66.77
N PRO A 398 31.13 63.75 -67.47
CA PRO A 398 31.24 62.34 -67.11
C PRO A 398 32.71 61.88 -67.02
N CYS A 399 33.13 61.34 -65.88
CA CYS A 399 34.51 60.88 -65.68
C CYS A 399 34.56 59.46 -65.09
N LEU A 400 35.34 58.57 -65.69
CA LEU A 400 35.56 57.19 -65.24
C LEU A 400 37.01 56.99 -64.77
N PHE A 401 37.17 56.56 -63.53
CA PHE A 401 38.45 56.19 -62.93
C PHE A 401 38.61 54.66 -62.90
N PHE A 402 39.73 54.14 -63.38
CA PHE A 402 39.99 52.70 -63.44
C PHE A 402 41.47 52.36 -63.16
N ARG A 403 41.78 51.09 -62.87
CA ARG A 403 43.16 50.62 -62.63
C ARG A 403 43.77 50.00 -63.87
N GLY A 404 45.09 50.14 -64.02
CA GLY A 404 45.86 49.67 -65.17
C GLY A 404 45.98 50.68 -66.32
N ALA A 405 47.14 50.75 -66.96
CA ALA A 405 47.46 51.69 -68.04
C ALA A 405 47.95 50.98 -69.31
N GLY A 406 47.36 49.83 -69.64
CA GLY A 406 47.60 49.11 -70.88
C GLY A 406 46.44 49.30 -71.86
N VAL A 407 46.61 48.82 -73.09
CA VAL A 407 45.53 48.85 -74.10
C VAL A 407 44.31 48.05 -73.59
N SER A 408 44.54 46.93 -72.91
CA SER A 408 43.57 46.07 -72.21
C SER A 408 42.63 46.81 -71.25
N SER A 409 43.21 47.66 -70.40
CA SER A 409 42.49 48.33 -69.34
C SER A 409 41.73 49.53 -69.89
N LEU A 410 42.27 50.23 -70.89
CA LEU A 410 41.54 51.23 -71.67
C LEU A 410 40.33 50.58 -72.36
N ALA A 411 40.54 49.43 -72.99
CA ALA A 411 39.52 48.67 -73.69
C ALA A 411 38.33 48.31 -72.76
N ALA A 412 38.64 47.72 -71.60
CA ALA A 412 37.64 47.47 -70.54
C ALA A 412 36.98 48.77 -70.02
N ALA A 413 37.73 49.86 -69.88
CA ALA A 413 37.19 51.14 -69.41
C ALA A 413 36.22 51.79 -70.42
N MET A 414 36.50 51.69 -71.71
CA MET A 414 35.60 52.17 -72.76
C MET A 414 34.28 51.39 -72.79
N GLU A 415 34.34 50.07 -72.56
CA GLU A 415 33.14 49.23 -72.47
C GLU A 415 32.27 49.60 -71.26
N ARG A 416 32.89 49.89 -70.12
CA ARG A 416 32.20 50.37 -68.91
C ARG A 416 31.55 51.73 -69.14
N LEU A 417 32.25 52.64 -69.81
CA LEU A 417 31.71 53.95 -70.18
C LEU A 417 30.52 53.82 -71.16
N ALA A 418 30.59 52.89 -72.13
CA ALA A 418 29.49 52.60 -73.04
C ALA A 418 28.24 52.02 -72.32
N ARG A 419 28.45 51.31 -71.21
CA ARG A 419 27.38 50.83 -70.31
C ARG A 419 26.84 51.92 -69.36
N GLY A 420 27.33 53.16 -69.45
CA GLY A 420 26.92 54.27 -68.61
C GLY A 420 27.58 54.30 -67.22
N GLU A 421 28.61 53.49 -66.98
CA GLU A 421 29.35 53.54 -65.72
C GLU A 421 30.26 54.76 -65.67
N ILE A 422 30.07 55.60 -64.66
CA ILE A 422 30.86 56.80 -64.40
C ILE A 422 31.23 56.86 -62.92
N SER A 423 32.44 57.36 -62.63
CA SER A 423 32.93 57.53 -61.27
C SER A 423 32.59 58.90 -60.69
N VAL A 424 32.43 59.93 -61.53
CA VAL A 424 32.10 61.32 -61.13
C VAL A 424 31.24 62.01 -62.21
N GLY A 425 30.20 62.72 -61.77
CA GLY A 425 29.20 63.43 -62.59
C GLY A 425 27.81 62.79 -62.41
N GLN A 426 26.78 63.55 -62.02
CA GLN A 426 25.41 63.04 -61.93
C GLN A 426 24.52 63.67 -63.00
N PRO A 427 23.58 62.95 -63.63
CA PRO A 427 22.30 63.53 -64.00
C PRO A 427 21.49 63.80 -62.71
N SER A 428 21.04 65.03 -62.50
CA SER A 428 20.32 65.48 -61.30
C SER A 428 18.87 65.86 -61.68
N PRO A 429 17.89 66.01 -60.75
CA PRO A 429 17.53 65.19 -59.57
C PRO A 429 15.99 65.00 -59.43
N ALA A 430 15.52 64.17 -58.48
CA ALA A 430 14.27 64.46 -57.74
C ALA A 430 14.11 63.66 -56.42
N ILE A 431 14.12 64.40 -55.31
CA ILE A 431 13.28 64.29 -54.10
C ILE A 431 13.60 63.18 -53.07
N ASN A 432 14.47 63.58 -52.14
CA ASN A 432 14.31 63.63 -50.67
C ASN A 432 14.01 62.40 -49.78
N PRO A 433 14.44 62.47 -48.50
CA PRO A 433 14.99 61.34 -47.76
C PRO A 433 14.20 60.99 -46.49
N ALA A 434 14.40 59.79 -45.96
CA ALA A 434 14.34 59.54 -44.51
C ALA A 434 15.00 58.19 -44.19
N SER A 435 16.15 58.24 -43.54
CA SER A 435 16.56 57.26 -42.53
C SER A 435 16.33 57.95 -41.18
N PRO A 436 16.08 57.23 -40.06
CA PRO A 436 17.24 56.66 -39.37
C PRO A 436 16.99 55.35 -38.58
N ALA A 437 18.08 54.60 -38.47
CA ALA A 437 18.68 53.95 -37.30
C ALA A 437 17.90 53.61 -36.01
N ALA A 438 18.43 52.54 -35.39
CA ALA A 438 18.34 52.09 -33.99
C ALA A 438 17.05 51.32 -33.64
N THR A 439 17.07 50.22 -32.88
CA THR A 439 17.78 50.06 -31.61
C THR A 439 17.86 48.58 -31.22
N ALA A 440 18.91 48.24 -30.48
CA ALA A 440 19.00 47.04 -29.65
C ALA A 440 18.02 47.05 -28.46
N ARG A 441 17.55 45.87 -28.03
CA ARG A 441 17.30 45.41 -26.63
C ARG A 441 16.73 43.99 -26.72
N GLN A 442 17.45 43.01 -26.15
CA GLN A 442 17.12 42.38 -24.86
C GLN A 442 15.77 41.67 -24.90
N ASP A 443 15.83 40.36 -25.09
CA ASP A 443 15.48 39.38 -24.05
C ASP A 443 16.59 38.33 -23.96
#